data_AF-A0A3M1ZTI6-F1
#
_entry.id   AF-A0A3M1ZTI6-F1
#
_cell.length_a   1.000
_cell.length_b   1.000
_cell.length_c   1.000
_cell.angle_alpha   90.00
_cell.angle_beta   90.00
_cell.angle_gamma   90.00
#
_symmetry.space_group_name_H-M   'P 1'
#
loop_
_entity.id
_entity.type
_entity.pdbx_description
1 polymer ?
#
loop_
_entity_poly.entity_id
_entity_poly.type
_entity_poly.pdbx_seq_one_letter_code
_entity_poly.pdbx_strand_id
1 'polypeptide(L)'
;MSEEPTAGLPWERAALEWVESLERGRPTPAGGSLAWITLAGAAGLAAKLEAIEGRGGEGFRAWARAFVRAAADDAEGFRRARTPRERTAFLRRSGPLVEEAMRFLEDLRAATARCDRAAIRPDWEAALRLAGAAVEVLWENQEANAKTWGLDLVGAAPGDRTPRKPGK
;
A
#
# COMPACT_ATOMS: atom_id res chain seq x y z
N MET A 1 -9.52 29.20 -31.29
CA MET A 1 -10.11 28.74 -30.01
C MET A 1 -9.03 28.86 -28.97
N SER A 2 -9.10 29.87 -28.11
CA SER A 2 -8.22 29.97 -26.95
C SER A 2 -8.73 28.98 -25.92
N GLU A 3 -7.95 27.96 -25.59
CA GLU A 3 -8.20 27.15 -24.41
C GLU A 3 -8.08 28.10 -23.22
N GLU A 4 -9.21 28.38 -22.56
CA GLU A 4 -9.15 29.00 -21.24
C GLU A 4 -8.32 28.06 -20.35
N PRO A 5 -7.31 28.56 -19.63
CA PRO A 5 -6.57 27.74 -18.72
C PRO A 5 -7.56 27.23 -17.67
N THR A 6 -7.90 25.94 -17.73
CA THR A 6 -8.63 25.27 -16.66
C THR A 6 -7.82 25.53 -15.40
N ALA A 7 -8.40 26.28 -14.46
CA ALA A 7 -7.84 26.41 -13.13
C ALA A 7 -7.64 24.99 -12.61
N GLY A 8 -6.36 24.59 -12.47
CA GLY A 8 -6.00 23.21 -12.18
C GLY A 8 -6.74 22.67 -10.96
N LEU A 9 -7.00 21.37 -10.94
CA LEU A 9 -7.70 20.77 -9.81
C LEU A 9 -6.88 20.99 -8.53
N PRO A 10 -7.51 21.20 -7.35
CA PRO A 10 -6.77 21.51 -6.13
C PRO A 10 -5.69 20.48 -5.74
N TRP A 11 -5.84 19.24 -6.20
CA TRP A 11 -4.91 18.13 -5.96
C TRP A 11 -3.90 17.91 -7.09
N GLU A 12 -4.06 18.54 -8.25
CA GLU A 12 -3.26 18.30 -9.46
C GLU A 12 -1.79 18.53 -9.19
N ARG A 13 -1.45 19.67 -8.60
CA ARG A 13 -0.06 20.00 -8.23
C ARG A 13 0.56 18.93 -7.32
N ALA A 14 -0.16 18.48 -6.30
CA ALA A 14 0.36 17.48 -5.36
C ALA A 14 0.54 16.11 -6.04
N ALA A 15 -0.35 15.75 -6.96
CA ALA A 15 -0.23 14.52 -7.75
C ALA A 15 0.96 14.58 -8.70
N LEU A 16 1.17 15.70 -9.40
CA LEU A 16 2.34 15.92 -10.25
C LEU A 16 3.64 15.86 -9.44
N GLU A 17 3.71 16.56 -8.30
CA GLU A 17 4.88 16.52 -7.41
C GLU A 17 5.19 15.10 -6.92
N TRP A 18 4.17 14.27 -6.67
CA TRP A 18 4.35 12.85 -6.35
C TRP A 18 4.90 12.03 -7.53
N VAL A 19 4.31 12.18 -8.72
CA VAL A 19 4.76 11.46 -9.93
C VAL A 19 6.20 11.84 -10.28
N GLU A 20 6.51 13.14 -10.32
CA GLU A 20 7.88 13.63 -10.55
C GLU A 20 8.87 13.09 -9.52
N SER A 21 8.43 12.82 -8.28
CA SER A 21 9.31 12.25 -7.25
C SER A 21 9.75 10.82 -7.55
N LEU A 22 8.94 10.05 -8.29
CA LEU A 22 9.26 8.69 -8.75
C LEU A 22 10.20 8.69 -9.96
N GLU A 23 10.10 9.72 -10.82
CA GLU A 23 10.92 9.84 -12.03
C GLU A 23 12.36 10.28 -11.75
N ARG A 24 12.59 10.90 -10.58
CA ARG A 24 13.94 11.30 -10.16
C ARG A 24 14.80 10.05 -10.02
N GLY A 25 16.04 10.08 -10.51
CA GLY A 25 17.03 8.99 -10.37
C GLY A 25 17.51 8.70 -8.94
N ARG A 26 16.71 9.03 -7.92
CA ARG A 26 16.90 8.67 -6.52
C ARG A 26 16.25 7.31 -6.26
N PRO A 27 16.79 6.51 -5.34
CA PRO A 27 16.24 5.17 -5.06
C PRO A 27 14.88 5.19 -4.32
N THR A 28 14.41 6.34 -3.84
CA THR A 28 13.15 6.48 -3.09
C THR A 28 12.52 7.87 -3.33
N PRO A 29 11.19 7.99 -3.41
CA PRO A 29 10.20 6.91 -3.36
C PRO A 29 10.30 5.96 -4.56
N ALA A 30 9.81 4.73 -4.41
CA ALA A 30 9.88 3.68 -5.44
C ALA A 30 8.64 2.77 -5.37
N GLY A 31 8.74 1.53 -5.87
CA GLY A 31 7.62 0.58 -5.96
C GLY A 31 6.88 0.34 -4.64
N GLY A 32 7.59 0.18 -3.52
CA GLY A 32 6.97 0.01 -2.19
C GLY A 32 6.12 1.22 -1.77
N SER A 33 6.70 2.42 -1.86
CA SER A 33 5.99 3.66 -1.51
C SER A 33 4.81 3.94 -2.45
N LEU A 34 4.94 3.60 -3.74
CA LEU A 34 3.85 3.67 -4.71
C LEU A 34 2.70 2.74 -4.33
N ALA A 35 2.99 1.48 -4.00
CA ALA A 35 1.98 0.53 -3.57
C ALA A 35 1.21 1.01 -2.33
N TRP A 36 1.89 1.60 -1.34
CA TRP A 36 1.24 2.22 -0.19
C TRP A 36 0.31 3.38 -0.58
N ILE A 37 0.73 4.26 -1.49
CA ILE A 37 -0.13 5.34 -1.99
C ILE A 37 -1.33 4.79 -2.78
N THR A 38 -1.15 3.72 -3.55
CA THR A 38 -2.25 3.04 -4.25
C THR A 38 -3.26 2.46 -3.26
N LEU A 39 -2.81 1.82 -2.17
CA LEU A 39 -3.70 1.36 -1.09
C LEU A 39 -4.42 2.52 -0.40
N ALA A 40 -3.73 3.64 -0.17
CA ALA A 40 -4.36 4.84 0.38
C ALA A 40 -5.48 5.38 -0.53
N GLY A 41 -5.26 5.38 -1.85
CA GLY A 41 -6.26 5.74 -2.85
C GLY A 41 -7.45 4.79 -2.85
N ALA A 42 -7.21 3.47 -2.84
CA ALA A 42 -8.25 2.46 -2.76
C ALA A 42 -9.09 2.59 -1.48
N ALA A 43 -8.44 2.81 -0.33
CA ALA A 43 -9.12 3.05 0.94
C ALA A 43 -9.91 4.36 0.95
N GLY A 44 -9.37 5.43 0.35
CA GLY A 44 -10.07 6.71 0.19
C GLY A 44 -11.32 6.57 -0.68
N LEU A 45 -11.23 5.80 -1.77
CA LEU A 45 -12.37 5.49 -2.63
C LEU A 45 -13.41 4.65 -1.88
N ALA A 46 -13.00 3.58 -1.20
CA ALA A 46 -13.89 2.75 -0.37
C ALA A 46 -14.63 3.59 0.70
N ALA A 47 -13.93 4.51 1.37
CA ALA A 47 -14.56 5.43 2.32
C ALA A 47 -15.62 6.33 1.70
N LYS A 48 -15.36 6.84 0.49
CA LYS A 48 -16.35 7.63 -0.27
C LYS A 48 -17.57 6.78 -0.63
N LEU A 49 -17.36 5.53 -1.05
CA LEU A 49 -18.43 4.62 -1.46
C LEU A 49 -19.31 4.20 -0.28
N GLU A 50 -18.72 3.84 0.87
CA GLU A 50 -19.50 3.58 2.10
C GLU A 50 -20.32 4.81 2.53
N ALA A 51 -19.78 6.01 2.38
CA ALA A 51 -20.50 7.25 2.68
C ALA A 51 -21.68 7.48 1.72
N ILE A 52 -21.52 7.22 0.42
CA ILE A 52 -22.61 7.27 -0.58
C ILE A 52 -23.71 6.26 -0.25
N GLU A 53 -23.33 5.09 0.27
CA GLU A 53 -24.25 4.03 0.70
C GLU A 53 -24.87 4.28 2.09
N GLY A 54 -24.46 5.34 2.80
CA GLY A 54 -25.01 5.71 4.11
C GLY A 54 -24.49 4.86 5.27
N ARG A 55 -23.39 4.12 5.09
CA ARG A 55 -22.83 3.19 6.10
C ARG A 55 -21.68 3.80 6.93
N GLY A 56 -21.41 5.09 6.75
CA GLY A 56 -20.24 5.76 7.33
C GLY A 56 -19.01 5.57 6.46
N GLY A 57 -17.82 5.86 6.97
CA GLY A 57 -16.58 5.71 6.18
C GLY A 57 -15.32 5.86 7.01
N GLU A 58 -15.45 5.90 8.34
CA GLU A 58 -14.38 6.18 9.28
C GLU A 58 -13.29 5.11 9.24
N GLY A 59 -13.67 3.83 9.16
CA GLY A 59 -12.73 2.70 9.08
C GLY A 59 -11.79 2.82 7.89
N PHE A 60 -12.35 2.92 6.68
CA PHE A 60 -11.53 3.10 5.47
C PHE A 60 -10.78 4.44 5.44
N ARG A 61 -11.31 5.51 6.05
CA ARG A 61 -10.56 6.76 6.22
C ARG A 61 -9.34 6.58 7.13
N ALA A 62 -9.43 5.77 8.17
CA ALA A 62 -8.30 5.46 9.04
C ALA A 62 -7.22 4.68 8.28
N TRP A 63 -7.62 3.66 7.52
CA TRP A 63 -6.74 2.92 6.61
C TRP A 63 -6.03 3.84 5.61
N ALA A 64 -6.77 4.72 4.93
CA ALA A 64 -6.19 5.65 3.96
C ALA A 64 -5.07 6.50 4.59
N ARG A 65 -5.29 7.05 5.78
CA ARG A 65 -4.27 7.83 6.50
C ARG A 65 -3.09 6.97 6.96
N ALA A 66 -3.35 5.75 7.40
CA ALA A 66 -2.30 4.82 7.82
C ALA A 66 -1.39 4.47 6.63
N PHE A 67 -1.95 4.21 5.45
CA PHE A 67 -1.18 3.90 4.25
C PHE A 67 -0.37 5.08 3.71
N VAL A 68 -0.89 6.32 3.78
CA VAL A 68 -0.08 7.50 3.46
C VAL A 68 1.14 7.61 4.39
N ARG A 69 0.97 7.33 5.69
CA ARG A 69 2.10 7.31 6.63
C ARG A 69 3.08 6.19 6.31
N ALA A 70 2.58 4.99 6.02
CA ALA A 70 3.40 3.85 5.62
C ALA A 70 4.23 4.15 4.35
N ALA A 71 3.68 4.87 3.38
CA ALA A 71 4.41 5.31 2.19
C ALA A 71 5.60 6.22 2.55
N ALA A 72 5.39 7.18 3.45
CA ALA A 72 6.45 8.08 3.91
C ALA A 72 7.51 7.33 4.74
N ASP A 73 7.08 6.43 5.63
CA ASP A 73 7.96 5.61 6.47
C ASP A 73 8.79 4.62 5.64
N ASP A 74 8.23 4.08 4.55
CA ASP A 74 8.94 3.23 3.59
C ASP A 74 10.05 4.00 2.88
N ALA A 75 9.73 5.15 2.28
CA ALA A 75 10.69 5.98 1.58
C ALA A 75 11.83 6.47 2.51
N GLU A 76 11.47 6.92 3.72
CA GLU A 76 12.45 7.41 4.69
C GLU A 76 13.26 6.27 5.34
N GLY A 77 12.60 5.14 5.63
CA GLY A 77 13.21 3.97 6.22
C GLY A 77 14.30 3.38 5.32
N PHE A 78 14.02 3.25 4.03
CA PHE A 78 15.00 2.80 3.05
C PHE A 78 16.17 3.79 2.93
N ARG A 79 15.89 5.11 2.92
CA ARG A 79 16.94 6.15 2.88
C ARG A 79 17.87 6.11 4.09
N ARG A 80 17.37 5.71 5.27
CA ARG A 80 18.14 5.64 6.53
C ARG A 80 18.84 4.30 6.74
N ALA A 81 18.40 3.21 6.13
CA ALA A 81 18.93 1.87 6.36
C ALA A 81 20.29 1.64 5.67
N ARG A 82 21.37 2.20 6.23
CA ARG A 82 22.72 2.18 5.65
C ARG A 82 23.50 0.93 6.04
N THR A 83 23.25 0.41 7.23
CA THR A 83 23.92 -0.79 7.77
C THR A 83 23.03 -2.03 7.69
N PRO A 84 23.59 -3.26 7.70
CA PRO A 84 22.81 -4.50 7.74
C PRO A 84 21.83 -4.57 8.93
N ARG A 85 22.23 -4.03 10.09
CA ARG A 85 21.37 -3.99 11.29
C ARG A 85 20.15 -3.10 11.09
N GLU A 86 20.34 -1.90 10.52
CA GLU A 86 19.23 -0.97 10.24
C GLU A 86 18.29 -1.52 9.17
N ARG A 87 18.84 -2.17 8.14
CA ARG A 87 18.08 -2.89 7.12
C ARG A 87 17.21 -4.00 7.71
N THR A 88 17.80 -4.84 8.57
CA THR A 88 17.05 -5.88 9.29
C THR A 88 15.94 -5.28 10.17
N ALA A 89 16.22 -4.18 10.89
CA ALA A 89 15.23 -3.50 11.71
C ALA A 89 14.11 -2.87 10.86
N PHE A 90 14.43 -2.35 9.68
CA PHE A 90 13.44 -1.86 8.73
C PHE A 90 12.49 -2.96 8.26
N LEU A 91 13.01 -4.11 7.79
CA LEU A 91 12.15 -5.23 7.36
C LEU A 91 11.25 -5.78 8.47
N ARG A 92 11.78 -5.88 9.69
CA ARG A 92 10.97 -6.33 10.85
C ARG A 92 9.80 -5.40 11.16
N ARG A 93 9.93 -4.10 10.83
CA ARG A 93 8.85 -3.12 11.01
C ARG A 93 7.88 -3.11 9.83
N SER A 94 8.36 -3.37 8.61
CA SER A 94 7.52 -3.36 7.41
C SER A 94 6.64 -4.60 7.31
N GLY A 95 7.09 -5.76 7.80
CA GLY A 95 6.31 -7.02 7.74
C GLY A 95 4.91 -6.92 8.33
N PRO A 96 4.73 -6.47 9.58
CA PRO A 96 3.40 -6.27 10.17
C PRO A 96 2.50 -5.31 9.37
N LEU A 97 3.08 -4.33 8.67
CA LEU A 97 2.30 -3.41 7.82
C LEU A 97 1.77 -4.13 6.57
N VAL A 98 2.53 -5.06 5.99
CA VAL A 98 2.06 -5.87 4.85
C VAL A 98 0.91 -6.78 5.30
N GLU A 99 0.98 -7.35 6.49
CA GLU A 99 -0.15 -8.11 7.08
C GLU A 99 -1.39 -7.23 7.30
N GLU A 100 -1.21 -5.98 7.77
CA GLU A 100 -2.30 -5.00 7.82
C GLU A 100 -2.89 -4.74 6.42
N ALA A 101 -2.05 -4.59 5.38
CA ALA A 101 -2.53 -4.41 4.01
C ALA A 101 -3.39 -5.58 3.51
N MET A 102 -3.05 -6.82 3.89
CA MET A 102 -3.87 -8.00 3.60
C MET A 102 -5.22 -7.97 4.34
N ARG A 103 -5.24 -7.58 5.62
CA ARG A 103 -6.50 -7.40 6.38
C ARG A 103 -7.41 -6.37 5.71
N PHE A 104 -6.85 -5.24 5.29
CA PHE A 104 -7.59 -4.25 4.51
C PHE A 104 -8.18 -4.83 3.22
N LEU A 105 -7.44 -5.67 2.50
CA LEU A 105 -7.93 -6.28 1.26
C LEU A 105 -9.13 -7.21 1.53
N GLU A 106 -9.12 -7.94 2.64
CA GLU A 106 -10.25 -8.77 3.08
C GLU A 106 -11.47 -7.92 3.42
N ASP A 107 -11.30 -6.85 4.19
CA ASP A 107 -12.37 -5.90 4.53
C ASP A 107 -12.95 -5.24 3.28
N LEU A 108 -12.09 -4.85 2.33
CA LEU A 108 -12.49 -4.25 1.07
C LEU A 108 -13.26 -5.24 0.18
N ARG A 109 -12.86 -6.50 0.16
CA ARG A 109 -13.58 -7.57 -0.55
C ARG A 109 -14.97 -7.78 0.06
N ALA A 110 -15.07 -7.82 1.38
CA ALA A 110 -16.34 -7.94 2.08
C ALA A 110 -17.26 -6.73 1.80
N ALA A 111 -16.70 -5.52 1.79
CA ALA A 111 -17.46 -4.32 1.46
C ALA A 111 -17.96 -4.32 0.00
N THR A 112 -17.10 -4.70 -0.95
CA THR A 112 -17.44 -4.85 -2.38
C THR A 112 -18.58 -5.85 -2.59
N ALA A 113 -18.53 -6.99 -1.90
CA ALA A 113 -19.56 -8.04 -2.01
C ALA A 113 -20.94 -7.59 -1.51
N ARG A 114 -21.00 -6.60 -0.61
CA ARG A 114 -22.26 -6.02 -0.09
C ARG A 114 -22.83 -4.90 -0.96
N CYS A 115 -22.16 -4.54 -2.06
CA CYS A 115 -22.61 -3.46 -2.92
C CYS A 115 -23.79 -3.88 -3.79
N ASP A 116 -24.98 -3.40 -3.44
CA ASP A 116 -26.22 -3.66 -4.20
C ASP A 116 -26.50 -2.59 -5.28
N ARG A 117 -25.76 -1.48 -5.26
CA ARG A 117 -25.97 -0.36 -6.18
C ARG A 117 -25.14 -0.50 -7.44
N ALA A 118 -25.79 -0.87 -8.54
CA ALA A 118 -25.14 -1.05 -9.85
C ALA A 118 -24.31 0.17 -10.31
N ALA A 119 -24.76 1.40 -10.00
CA ALA A 119 -24.10 2.63 -10.41
C ALA A 119 -22.70 2.85 -9.81
N ILE A 120 -22.41 2.28 -8.64
CA ILE A 120 -21.12 2.47 -7.93
C ILE A 120 -20.32 1.17 -7.78
N ARG A 121 -20.87 0.03 -8.22
CA ARG A 121 -20.17 -1.26 -8.23
C ARG A 121 -18.84 -1.20 -9.01
N PRO A 122 -18.73 -0.54 -10.17
CA PRO A 122 -17.45 -0.43 -10.87
C PRO A 122 -16.35 0.25 -10.04
N ASP A 123 -16.70 1.25 -9.22
CA ASP A 123 -15.75 1.94 -8.35
C ASP A 123 -15.28 1.04 -7.20
N TRP A 124 -16.17 0.21 -6.64
CA TRP A 124 -15.81 -0.82 -5.68
C TRP A 124 -14.85 -1.86 -6.27
N GLU A 125 -15.16 -2.36 -7.47
CA GLU A 125 -14.29 -3.31 -8.18
C GLU A 125 -12.94 -2.70 -8.53
N ALA A 126 -12.90 -1.42 -8.93
CA ALA A 126 -11.66 -0.71 -9.19
C ALA A 126 -10.81 -0.58 -7.92
N ALA A 127 -11.40 -0.18 -6.79
CA ALA A 127 -10.72 -0.13 -5.51
C ALA A 127 -10.12 -1.50 -5.14
N LEU A 128 -10.90 -2.58 -5.29
CA LEU A 128 -10.48 -3.93 -4.96
C LEU A 128 -9.31 -4.42 -5.86
N ARG A 129 -9.37 -4.17 -7.17
CA ARG A 129 -8.29 -4.55 -8.11
C ARG A 129 -7.00 -3.78 -7.82
N LEU A 130 -7.11 -2.47 -7.60
CA LEU A 130 -5.95 -1.62 -7.26
C LEU A 130 -5.31 -2.05 -5.95
N ALA A 131 -6.14 -2.34 -4.92
CA ALA A 131 -5.65 -2.83 -3.65
C ALA A 131 -4.96 -4.20 -3.77
N GLY A 132 -5.54 -5.13 -4.53
CA GLY A 132 -4.96 -6.44 -4.76
C GLY A 132 -3.57 -6.36 -5.39
N ALA A 133 -3.43 -5.61 -6.48
CA ALA A 133 -2.14 -5.40 -7.16
C ALA A 133 -1.11 -4.71 -6.23
N ALA A 134 -1.54 -3.73 -5.43
CA ALA A 134 -0.65 -3.07 -4.49
C ALA A 134 -0.16 -4.00 -3.36
N VAL A 135 -1.04 -4.86 -2.82
CA VAL A 135 -0.64 -5.87 -1.82
C VAL A 135 0.39 -6.84 -2.39
N GLU A 136 0.21 -7.29 -3.64
CA GLU A 136 1.16 -8.16 -4.33
C GLU A 136 2.54 -7.50 -4.44
N VAL A 137 2.60 -6.24 -4.88
CA VAL A 137 3.87 -5.48 -4.94
C VAL A 137 4.54 -5.38 -3.57
N LEU A 138 3.77 -5.14 -2.50
CA LEU A 138 4.33 -5.06 -1.14
C LEU A 138 4.91 -6.39 -0.68
N TRP A 139 4.22 -7.49 -0.97
CA TRP A 139 4.68 -8.84 -0.67
C TRP A 139 5.98 -9.16 -1.41
N GLU A 140 6.01 -8.95 -2.72
CA GLU A 140 7.20 -9.17 -3.55
C GLU A 140 8.38 -8.31 -3.10
N ASN A 141 8.14 -7.05 -2.75
CA ASN A 141 9.16 -6.15 -2.24
C ASN A 141 9.72 -6.64 -0.89
N GLN A 142 8.87 -7.17 -0.01
CA GLN A 142 9.30 -7.76 1.27
C GLN A 142 10.16 -9.02 1.05
N GLU A 143 9.75 -9.91 0.14
CA GLU A 143 10.52 -11.10 -0.22
C GLU A 143 11.88 -10.75 -0.84
N ALA A 144 11.90 -9.80 -1.79
CA ALA A 144 13.12 -9.35 -2.46
C ALA A 144 14.12 -8.76 -1.45
N ASN A 145 13.66 -7.92 -0.52
CA ASN A 145 14.52 -7.34 0.51
C ASN A 145 15.06 -8.41 1.47
N ALA A 146 14.24 -9.37 1.87
CA ALA A 146 14.69 -10.47 2.75
C ALA A 146 15.76 -11.34 2.09
N LYS A 147 15.55 -11.73 0.82
CA LYS A 147 16.55 -12.44 0.01
C LYS A 147 17.85 -11.65 -0.11
N THR A 148 17.74 -10.36 -0.46
CA THR A 148 18.89 -9.48 -0.69
C THR A 148 19.73 -9.31 0.57
N TRP A 149 19.12 -9.36 1.76
CA TRP A 149 19.81 -9.13 3.03
C TRP A 149 20.12 -10.41 3.81
N GLY A 150 19.86 -11.59 3.21
CA GLY A 150 20.15 -12.88 3.83
C GLY A 150 19.33 -13.12 5.10
N LEU A 151 18.10 -12.60 5.14
CA LEU A 151 17.19 -12.75 6.27
C LEU A 151 16.15 -13.82 5.93
N ASP A 152 16.01 -14.81 6.80
CA ASP A 152 14.81 -15.65 6.81
C ASP A 152 13.63 -14.75 7.20
N LEU A 153 12.60 -14.69 6.35
CA LEU A 153 11.34 -14.07 6.71
C LEU A 153 10.77 -14.86 7.89
N VAL A 154 10.97 -14.36 9.11
CA VAL A 154 10.28 -14.86 10.29
C VAL A 154 8.83 -14.41 10.15
N GLY A 155 8.03 -15.28 9.54
CA GLY A 155 6.68 -14.99 9.06
C GLY A 155 6.43 -15.79 7.79
N ALA A 156 6.60 -17.12 7.90
CA ALA A 156 6.28 -18.07 6.86
C ALA A 156 4.89 -17.80 6.29
N ALA A 157 4.71 -18.07 4.99
CA ALA A 157 3.41 -18.35 4.41
C ALA A 157 2.55 -19.17 5.39
N PRO A 158 1.23 -18.95 5.47
CA PRO A 158 0.36 -19.69 6.37
C PRO A 158 0.40 -21.18 5.99
N GLY A 159 1.31 -21.95 6.59
CA GLY A 159 1.48 -23.36 6.26
C GLY A 159 2.77 -24.01 6.75
N ASP A 160 3.91 -23.32 6.79
CA ASP A 160 5.19 -24.02 6.95
C ASP A 160 5.97 -23.59 8.20
N ARG A 161 5.55 -24.12 9.35
CA ARG A 161 6.31 -24.09 10.60
C ARG A 161 6.83 -25.48 10.92
N THR A 162 7.77 -25.99 10.13
CA THR A 162 8.63 -27.10 10.58
C THR A 162 9.99 -26.56 10.99
N PRO A 163 10.41 -26.73 12.26
CA PRO A 163 11.74 -26.32 12.70
C PRO A 163 12.80 -27.21 12.05
N ARG A 164 13.68 -26.62 11.23
CA ARG A 164 14.88 -27.30 10.73
C ARG A 164 15.87 -27.46 11.89
N LYS A 165 16.28 -28.71 12.15
CA LYS A 165 17.34 -29.03 13.13
C LYS A 165 18.68 -28.42 12.67
N PRO A 166 19.54 -27.98 13.61
CA PRO A 166 20.88 -27.52 13.26
C PRO A 166 21.72 -28.71 12.77
N GLY A 167 22.32 -28.54 11.58
CA GLY A 167 23.26 -29.48 11.00
C GLY A 167 24.58 -29.51 11.79
N LYS A 168 25.16 -30.71 11.88
CA LYS A 168 26.49 -30.98 12.42
C LYS A 168 27.58 -30.46 11.49
#